data_AF-A0A8J6VRR4-F1
#
_entry.id   AF-A0A8J6VRR4-F1
#
_cell.length_a   1.000
_cell.length_b   1.000
_cell.length_c   1.000
_cell.angle_alpha   90.00
_cell.angle_beta   90.00
_cell.angle_gamma   90.00
#
_symmetry.space_group_name_H-M   'P 1'
#
loop_
_entity.id
_entity.type
_entity.pdbx_description
1 polymer ?
#
loop_
_entity_poly.entity_id
_entity_poly.type
_entity_poly.pdbx_seq_one_letter_code
_entity_poly.pdbx_strand_id
1 'polypeptide(L)'
;MTIPILGVVGVVAYQQLQNTLDRQPNYEYPSTSRQNAALAQEPGASQLAPVIEVQSGDVLRIQKGWRSETLRLCGIDAPELEQPFGTESKQYLEQLIH
;
A
#
# COMPACT_ATOMS: atom_id res chain seq x y z
N MET A 1 -40.26 21.02 -9.38
CA MET A 1 -40.03 19.64 -8.95
C MET A 1 -38.69 19.59 -8.22
N THR A 2 -38.69 19.85 -6.91
CA THR A 2 -37.50 19.95 -6.06
C THR A 2 -37.13 18.56 -5.56
N ILE A 3 -36.10 17.95 -6.16
CA ILE A 3 -35.52 16.70 -5.66
C ILE A 3 -34.82 17.04 -4.33
N PRO A 4 -35.14 16.38 -3.21
CA PRO A 4 -34.53 16.70 -1.92
C PRO A 4 -33.03 16.37 -1.94
N ILE A 5 -32.20 17.42 -1.91
CA ILE A 5 -30.73 17.40 -1.95
C ILE A 5 -30.13 16.49 -0.85
N LEU A 6 -30.84 16.34 0.28
CA LEU A 6 -30.48 15.44 1.38
C LEU A 6 -30.39 13.96 0.95
N GLY A 7 -31.25 13.51 0.03
CA GLY A 7 -31.23 12.13 -0.46
C GLY A 7 -29.96 11.83 -1.28
N VAL A 8 -29.49 12.81 -2.07
CA VAL A 8 -28.30 12.64 -2.91
C VAL A 8 -27.03 12.59 -2.06
N VAL A 9 -26.91 13.44 -1.04
CA VAL A 9 -25.76 13.42 -0.11
C VAL A 9 -25.74 12.11 0.67
N GLY A 10 -26.90 11.65 1.16
CA GLY A 10 -27.02 10.37 1.85
C GLY A 10 -26.60 9.19 0.98
N VAL A 11 -27.04 9.16 -0.29
CA VAL A 11 -26.67 8.11 -1.24
C VAL A 11 -25.16 8.14 -1.54
N VAL A 12 -24.58 9.31 -1.80
CA VAL A 12 -23.13 9.43 -2.08
C VAL A 12 -22.28 9.04 -0.87
N ALA A 13 -22.66 9.47 0.34
CA ALA A 13 -21.95 9.10 1.56
C ALA A 13 -22.07 7.60 1.85
N TYR A 14 -23.24 7.01 1.63
CA TYR A 14 -23.46 5.58 1.77
C TYR A 14 -22.64 4.77 0.75
N GLN A 15 -22.56 5.24 -0.50
CA GLN A 15 -21.79 4.61 -1.56
C GLN A 15 -20.27 4.71 -1.28
N GLN A 16 -19.81 5.85 -0.76
CA GLN A 16 -18.41 6.01 -0.34
C GLN A 16 -18.07 5.09 0.85
N LEU A 17 -18.97 4.95 1.82
CA LEU A 17 -18.78 4.04 2.95
C LEU A 17 -18.71 2.58 2.52
N GLN A 18 -19.60 2.15 1.62
CA GLN A 18 -19.53 0.80 1.04
C GLN A 18 -18.21 0.56 0.30
N ASN A 19 -17.77 1.51 -0.54
CA ASN A 19 -16.49 1.43 -1.23
C ASN A 19 -15.27 1.34 -0.28
N THR A 20 -15.35 1.94 0.92
CA THR A 20 -14.28 1.82 1.92
C THR A 20 -14.28 0.47 2.63
N LEU A 21 -15.45 -0.12 2.86
CA LEU A 21 -15.56 -1.45 3.46
C LEU A 21 -15.12 -2.55 2.47
N ASP A 22 -15.47 -2.40 1.19
CA ASP A 22 -15.08 -3.34 0.12
C ASP A 22 -13.58 -3.29 -0.23
N ARG A 23 -12.85 -2.30 0.29
CA ARG A 23 -11.41 -2.13 0.05
C ARG A 23 -10.51 -2.88 1.02
N GLN A 24 -11.06 -3.64 1.97
CA GLN A 24 -10.25 -4.47 2.83
C GLN A 24 -9.70 -5.67 2.03
N PRO A 25 -8.37 -5.82 1.89
CA PRO A 25 -7.81 -7.00 1.24
C PRO A 25 -8.23 -8.25 2.02
N ASN A 26 -8.87 -9.19 1.33
CA ASN A 26 -9.21 -10.47 1.91
C ASN A 26 -7.94 -11.32 2.05
N TYR A 27 -7.50 -11.57 3.29
CA TYR A 27 -6.30 -12.37 3.61
C TYR A 27 -6.59 -13.89 3.68
N GLU A 28 -7.81 -14.30 3.38
CA GLU A 28 -8.23 -15.69 3.34
C GLU A 28 -7.86 -16.30 1.97
N TYR A 29 -6.78 -17.09 1.93
CA TYR A 29 -6.32 -17.82 0.74
C TYR A 29 -7.29 -18.95 0.33
N PRO A 30 -7.41 -19.33 -0.97
CA PRO A 30 -7.58 -18.51 -2.15
C PRO A 30 -8.91 -18.84 -2.87
N SER A 31 -9.66 -17.83 -3.31
CA SER A 31 -10.67 -18.02 -4.36
C SER A 31 -10.13 -17.55 -5.72
N THR A 32 -10.01 -18.54 -6.61
CA THR A 32 -9.72 -18.48 -8.05
C THR A 32 -9.87 -17.12 -8.75
N SER A 33 -8.70 -16.53 -9.05
CA SER A 33 -8.27 -15.91 -10.33
C SER A 33 -9.05 -14.77 -11.00
N ARG A 34 -10.26 -14.37 -10.60
CA ARG A 34 -10.95 -13.23 -11.26
C ARG A 34 -11.03 -11.95 -10.43
N GLN A 35 -11.23 -12.03 -9.13
CA GLN A 35 -11.35 -10.83 -8.29
C GLN A 35 -9.99 -10.20 -7.98
N ASN A 36 -8.95 -11.03 -7.85
CA ASN A 36 -7.58 -10.54 -7.70
C ASN A 36 -6.99 -10.00 -9.01
N ALA A 37 -7.62 -10.17 -10.18
CA ALA A 37 -7.09 -9.66 -11.45
C ALA A 37 -7.12 -8.12 -11.54
N ALA A 38 -7.99 -7.46 -10.79
CA ALA A 38 -8.04 -5.99 -10.73
C ALA A 38 -7.06 -5.39 -9.69
N LEU A 39 -6.63 -6.19 -8.69
CA LEU A 39 -5.60 -5.83 -7.70
C LEU A 39 -4.21 -6.33 -8.12
N ALA A 40 -4.16 -7.38 -8.93
CA ALA A 40 -2.98 -7.78 -9.66
C ALA A 40 -2.77 -6.74 -10.76
N GLN A 41 -1.94 -5.74 -10.46
CA GLN A 41 -1.14 -5.14 -11.51
C GLN A 41 -0.56 -6.28 -12.35
N GLU A 42 -0.77 -6.23 -13.66
CA GLU A 42 -0.23 -7.20 -14.62
C GLU A 42 1.18 -7.63 -14.16
N PRO A 43 1.44 -8.93 -13.95
CA PRO A 43 2.75 -9.38 -13.51
C PRO A 43 3.81 -8.88 -14.50
N GLY A 44 4.59 -7.87 -14.09
CA GLY A 44 5.51 -7.13 -14.95
C GLY A 44 5.31 -5.62 -15.00
N ALA A 45 4.24 -5.06 -14.42
CA ALA A 45 4.11 -3.61 -14.24
C ALA A 45 4.99 -3.15 -13.07
N SER A 46 6.22 -2.73 -13.36
CA SER A 46 7.08 -2.03 -12.42
C SER A 46 7.09 -0.53 -12.71
N GLN A 47 7.16 0.28 -11.66
CA GLN A 47 7.31 1.73 -11.78
C GLN A 47 8.58 2.16 -11.05
N LEU A 48 9.41 2.95 -11.73
CA LEU A 48 10.57 3.57 -11.09
C LEU A 48 10.10 4.69 -10.15
N ALA A 49 10.62 4.67 -8.91
CA ALA A 49 10.36 5.70 -7.92
C ALA A 49 11.66 6.03 -7.17
N PRO A 50 12.01 7.32 -6.99
CA PRO A 50 13.15 7.71 -6.18
C PRO A 50 12.91 7.34 -4.71
N VAL A 51 13.90 6.71 -4.09
CA VAL A 51 13.91 6.44 -2.65
C VAL A 51 14.37 7.72 -1.93
N ILE A 52 13.58 8.15 -0.95
CA ILE A 52 13.85 9.31 -0.10
C ILE A 52 14.60 8.88 1.16
N GLU A 53 14.21 7.75 1.73
CA GLU A 53 14.69 7.29 3.03
C GLU A 53 14.45 5.78 3.19
N VAL A 54 15.39 5.08 3.82
CA VAL A 54 15.21 3.72 4.32
C VAL A 54 14.92 3.79 5.82
N GLN A 55 13.84 3.16 6.28
CA GLN A 55 13.37 3.22 7.67
C GLN A 55 13.78 1.98 8.48
N SER A 56 13.66 0.79 7.89
CA SER A 56 14.07 -0.52 8.44
C SER A 56 14.59 -1.41 7.30
N GLY A 57 14.91 -2.68 7.57
CA GLY A 57 15.35 -3.63 6.53
C GLY A 57 14.29 -4.04 5.51
N ASP A 58 13.03 -3.63 5.70
CA ASP A 58 11.92 -3.91 4.79
C ASP A 58 10.98 -2.73 4.57
N VAL A 59 11.21 -1.58 5.23
CA VAL A 59 10.39 -0.37 5.08
C VAL A 59 11.22 0.76 4.47
N LEU A 60 10.71 1.37 3.41
CA LEU A 60 11.31 2.49 2.71
C LEU A 60 10.28 3.55 2.34
N ARG A 61 10.72 4.79 2.19
CA ARG A 61 9.89 5.92 1.79
C ARG A 61 10.32 6.40 0.41
N ILE A 62 9.37 6.49 -0.51
CA ILE A 62 9.59 6.90 -1.90
C ILE A 62 8.93 8.23 -2.22
N GLN A 63 9.39 8.87 -3.29
CA GLN A 63 8.73 10.02 -3.90
C GLN A 63 7.80 9.56 -5.03
N LYS A 64 6.53 9.96 -4.95
CA LYS A 64 5.51 9.71 -5.97
C LYS A 64 4.82 11.01 -6.37
N GLY A 65 5.36 11.66 -7.39
CA GLY A 65 4.92 12.98 -7.83
C GLY A 65 5.20 14.02 -6.73
N TRP A 66 4.14 14.60 -6.15
CA TRP A 66 4.23 15.63 -5.10
C TRP A 66 4.09 15.08 -3.68
N ARG A 67 3.93 13.76 -3.54
CA ARG A 67 3.73 13.10 -2.25
C ARG A 67 4.85 12.12 -1.97
N SER A 68 5.11 11.89 -0.69
CA SER A 68 5.92 10.75 -0.24
C SER A 68 4.99 9.62 0.21
N GLU A 69 5.40 8.38 -0.06
CA GLU A 69 4.66 7.17 0.27
C GLU A 69 5.61 6.21 0.98
N THR A 70 5.18 5.64 2.11
CA THR A 70 5.93 4.59 2.82
C THR A 70 5.48 3.23 2.28
N LEU A 71 6.46 2.43 1.86
CA LEU A 71 6.27 1.08 1.35
C LEU A 71 6.92 0.08 2.29
N ARG A 72 6.26 -1.06 2.52
CA ARG A 72 6.84 -2.24 3.14
C ARG A 72 7.00 -3.33 2.08
N LEU A 73 8.16 -3.97 2.05
CA LEU A 73 8.48 -5.02 1.09
C LEU A 73 7.64 -6.27 1.39
N CYS A 74 6.92 -6.76 0.37
CA CYS A 74 6.08 -7.94 0.52
C CYS A 74 6.93 -9.22 0.65
N GLY A 75 6.51 -10.13 1.52
CA GLY A 75 7.09 -11.47 1.64
C GLY A 75 8.37 -11.55 2.48
N ILE A 76 8.77 -10.44 3.10
CA ILE A 76 9.82 -10.41 4.11
C ILE A 76 9.31 -9.68 5.36
N ASP A 77 9.95 -9.95 6.49
CA ASP A 77 9.73 -9.25 7.77
C ASP A 77 11.11 -9.05 8.40
N ALA A 78 11.58 -7.80 8.43
CA ALA A 78 12.92 -7.46 8.91
C ALA A 78 12.85 -6.95 10.36
N PRO A 79 13.90 -7.15 11.17
CA PRO A 79 13.94 -6.58 12.51
C PRO A 79 13.78 -5.05 12.46
N GLU A 80 12.94 -4.54 13.34
CA GLU A 80 12.76 -3.09 13.53
C GLU A 80 14.00 -2.48 14.21
N LEU A 81 14.20 -1.16 14.11
CA LEU A 81 15.45 -0.51 14.49
C LEU A 81 15.89 -0.77 15.94
N GLU A 82 14.93 -0.88 16.88
CA GLU A 82 15.19 -1.13 18.30
C GLU A 82 15.44 -2.61 18.63
N GLN A 83 15.23 -3.51 17.66
CA GLN A 83 15.44 -4.93 17.84
C GLN A 83 16.90 -5.30 17.53
N PRO A 84 17.38 -6.45 18.06
CA PRO A 84 18.67 -6.98 17.68
C PRO A 84 18.79 -7.10 16.15
N PHE A 85 19.91 -6.63 15.60
CA PHE A 85 20.21 -6.59 14.17
C PHE A 85 19.37 -5.62 13.32
N GLY A 86 18.52 -4.77 13.94
CA GLY A 86 17.70 -3.80 13.21
C GLY A 86 18.52 -2.73 12.48
N THR A 87 19.61 -2.26 13.11
CA THR A 87 20.52 -1.28 12.49
C THR A 87 21.24 -1.88 11.28
N GLU A 88 21.75 -3.11 11.42
CA GLU A 88 22.45 -3.83 10.38
C GLU A 88 21.52 -4.15 9.21
N SER A 89 20.30 -4.62 9.50
CA SER A 89 19.28 -4.91 8.50
C SER A 89 18.92 -3.67 7.66
N LYS A 90 18.73 -2.52 8.31
CA LYS A 90 18.55 -1.22 7.65
C LYS A 90 19.74 -0.85 6.76
N GLN A 91 20.97 -0.98 7.28
CA GLN A 91 22.19 -0.66 6.54
C GLN A 91 22.37 -1.54 5.30
N TYR A 92 22.03 -2.83 5.38
CA TYR A 92 22.06 -3.71 4.20
C TYR A 92 21.11 -3.24 3.11
N LEU A 93 19.89 -2.84 3.46
CA LEU A 93 18.95 -2.29 2.47
C LEU A 93 19.45 -0.97 1.88
N GLU A 94 20.03 -0.08 2.71
CA GLU A 94 20.64 1.17 2.22
C GLU A 94 21.77 0.92 1.21
N GLN A 95 22.62 -0.08 1.44
CA GLN A 95 23.72 -0.45 0.55
C GLN A 95 23.26 -1.01 -0.81
N LEU A 96 22.05 -1.58 -0.89
CA LEU A 96 21.51 -2.11 -2.14
C LEU A 96 20.88 -1.02 -3.02
N ILE A 97 20.49 0.10 -2.42
CA ILE A 97 19.74 1.18 -3.08
C ILE A 97 20.65 2.36 -3.46
N HIS A 98 21.73 2.58 -2.71
CA HIS A 98 22.73 3.65 -2.96
C HIS A 98 23.90 3.17 -3.80
#